data_AF-V9GHK4-F1
#
_entry.id   AF-V9GHK4-F1
#
_cell.length_a   1.000
_cell.length_b   1.000
_cell.length_c   1.000
_cell.angle_alpha   90.00
_cell.angle_beta   90.00
_cell.angle_gamma   90.00
#
_symmetry.space_group_name_H-M   'P 1'
#
loop_
_entity.id
_entity.type
_entity.pdbx_description
1 polymer ?
#
loop_
_entity_poly.entity_id
_entity_poly.type
_entity_poly.pdbx_seq_one_letter_code
_entity_poly.pdbx_strand_id
1 'polypeptide(L)'
;MGAPFDFSYVLSFLPKLLSTLGVTMLIVAGSLLVGIIVGFLIALPRLYQVPVLNAFSKVYISFFRGTPILIQLFLFYYGLPELLKLVHIDMSRAPVMVFVILTYGLHTGAFMSEMIRASVTAVDRGQVEAAYAWG
;
A
#
# COMPACT_ATOMS: atom_id res chain seq x y z
N MET A 1 -47.95 8.00 4.86
CA MET A 1 -46.83 7.27 4.23
C MET A 1 -45.68 8.25 4.09
N GLY A 2 -44.57 8.03 4.81
CA GLY A 2 -43.38 8.87 4.65
C GLY A 2 -42.81 8.72 3.24
N ALA A 3 -42.16 9.75 2.72
CA ALA A 3 -41.48 9.65 1.44
C ALA A 3 -40.46 8.48 1.49
N PRO A 4 -40.35 7.65 0.43
CA PRO A 4 -39.45 6.50 0.42
C PRO A 4 -37.96 6.89 0.52
N PHE A 5 -37.63 8.17 0.28
CA PHE A 5 -36.31 8.74 0.43
C PHE A 5 -36.41 10.18 0.96
N ASP A 6 -35.67 10.48 2.02
CA ASP A 6 -35.65 11.81 2.67
C ASP A 6 -34.26 12.44 2.53
N PHE A 7 -34.16 13.44 1.65
CA PHE A 7 -32.91 14.14 1.38
C PHE A 7 -32.45 15.01 2.56
N SER A 8 -33.38 15.58 3.31
CA SER A 8 -33.09 16.39 4.49
C SER A 8 -32.46 15.54 5.59
N TYR A 9 -32.90 14.29 5.73
CA TYR A 9 -32.27 13.33 6.63
C TYR A 9 -30.83 13.04 6.21
N VAL A 10 -30.55 12.77 4.94
CA VAL A 10 -29.18 12.53 4.44
C VAL A 10 -28.26 13.73 4.71
N LEU A 11 -28.73 14.95 4.44
CA LEU A 11 -27.97 16.17 4.69
C LEU A 11 -27.62 16.36 6.17
N SER A 12 -28.47 15.91 7.09
CA SER A 12 -28.19 15.99 8.53
C SER A 12 -27.03 15.11 8.99
N PHE A 13 -26.67 14.06 8.22
CA PHE A 13 -25.51 13.20 8.52
C PHE A 13 -24.18 13.74 8.00
N LEU A 14 -24.19 14.70 7.07
CA LEU A 14 -22.97 15.28 6.51
C LEU A 14 -21.98 15.74 7.59
N PRO A 15 -22.37 16.52 8.62
CA PRO A 15 -21.44 16.95 9.66
C PRO A 15 -20.78 15.76 10.38
N LYS A 16 -21.52 14.68 10.62
CA LYS A 16 -20.99 13.46 11.24
C LYS A 16 -19.99 12.77 10.33
N LEU A 17 -20.27 12.65 9.04
CA LEU A 17 -19.32 12.09 8.06
C LEU A 17 -18.05 12.94 7.94
N LEU A 18 -18.21 14.27 7.84
CA LEU A 18 -17.08 15.21 7.74
C LEU A 18 -16.15 15.11 8.97
N SER A 19 -16.69 14.88 10.16
CA SER A 19 -15.85 14.72 11.37
C SER A 19 -14.90 13.52 11.30
N THR A 20 -15.23 12.50 10.51
CA THR A 20 -14.38 11.30 10.31
C THR A 20 -13.39 11.45 9.15
N LEU A 21 -13.53 12.48 8.32
CA LEU A 21 -12.69 12.69 7.13
C LEU A 21 -11.20 12.74 7.47
N GLY A 22 -10.85 13.34 8.61
CA GLY A 22 -9.46 13.43 9.07
C GLY A 22 -8.81 12.06 9.27
N VAL A 23 -9.56 11.07 9.76
CA VAL A 23 -9.06 9.70 9.95
C VAL A 23 -8.78 9.05 8.59
N THR A 24 -9.69 9.19 7.63
CA THR A 24 -9.50 8.69 6.27
C THR A 24 -8.27 9.33 5.62
N MET A 25 -8.11 10.64 5.74
CA MET A 25 -6.95 11.36 5.20
C MET A 25 -5.64 10.88 5.83
N LEU A 26 -5.62 10.63 7.14
CA LEU A 26 -4.45 10.09 7.83
C LEU A 26 -4.10 8.68 7.32
N ILE A 27 -5.09 7.82 7.13
CA ILE A 27 -4.90 6.48 6.57
C ILE A 27 -4.34 6.58 5.15
N VAL A 28 -4.93 7.42 4.30
CA VAL A 28 -4.48 7.63 2.92
C VAL A 28 -3.04 8.15 2.88
N ALA A 29 -2.74 9.21 3.60
CA ALA A 29 -1.41 9.82 3.64
C ALA A 29 -0.35 8.84 4.16
N GLY A 30 -0.64 8.16 5.28
CA GLY A 30 0.27 7.17 5.87
C GLY A 30 0.50 5.99 4.92
N SER A 31 -0.55 5.46 4.31
CA SER A 31 -0.46 4.32 3.39
C SER A 31 0.29 4.69 2.11
N LEU A 32 0.09 5.89 1.58
CA LEU A 32 0.84 6.38 0.42
C LEU A 32 2.32 6.54 0.74
N LEU A 33 2.66 7.10 1.90
CA LEU A 33 4.05 7.25 2.32
C LEU A 33 4.76 5.89 2.43
N VAL A 34 4.14 4.93 3.12
CA VAL A 34 4.66 3.56 3.21
C VAL A 34 4.74 2.92 1.83
N GLY A 35 3.70 3.08 1.01
CA GLY A 35 3.63 2.51 -0.34
C GLY A 35 4.69 3.07 -1.29
N ILE A 36 5.02 4.36 -1.22
CA ILE A 36 6.10 4.96 -2.02
C ILE A 36 7.45 4.36 -1.61
N ILE A 37 7.73 4.31 -0.31
CA ILE A 37 9.00 3.77 0.21
C ILE A 37 9.15 2.29 -0.18
N VAL A 38 8.14 1.48 0.13
CA VAL A 38 8.16 0.04 -0.17
C VAL A 38 8.18 -0.19 -1.67
N GLY A 39 7.37 0.54 -2.44
CA GLY A 39 7.31 0.42 -3.88
C GLY A 39 8.64 0.73 -4.54
N PHE A 40 9.32 1.79 -4.10
CA PHE A 40 10.67 2.12 -4.56
C PHE A 40 11.66 0.99 -4.25
N LEU A 41 11.72 0.53 -3.01
CA LEU A 41 12.63 -0.54 -2.59
C LEU A 41 12.38 -1.85 -3.35
N ILE A 42 11.12 -2.21 -3.59
CA ILE A 42 10.74 -3.43 -4.33
C ILE A 42 11.03 -3.29 -5.83
N ALA A 43 10.95 -2.09 -6.40
CA ALA A 43 11.25 -1.83 -7.81
C ALA A 43 12.74 -1.97 -8.14
N LEU A 44 13.64 -1.60 -7.23
CA LEU A 44 15.09 -1.59 -7.51
C LEU A 44 15.63 -2.97 -7.94
N PRO A 45 15.41 -4.08 -7.21
CA PRO A 45 15.87 -5.41 -7.66
C PRO A 45 15.30 -5.84 -9.00
N ARG A 46 14.09 -5.37 -9.34
CA ARG A 46 13.40 -5.69 -10.59
C ARG A 46 14.02 -4.93 -11.76
N LEU A 47 14.42 -3.68 -11.54
CA LEU A 47 15.11 -2.84 -12.54
C LEU A 47 16.53 -3.34 -12.80
N TYR A 48 17.28 -3.63 -11.75
CA TYR A 48 18.68 -4.10 -11.86
C TYR A 48 18.83 -5.62 -12.06
N GLN A 49 17.72 -6.37 -12.15
CA GLN A 49 17.71 -7.82 -12.35
C GLN A 49 18.54 -8.62 -11.33
N VAL A 50 18.58 -8.19 -10.07
CA VAL A 50 19.32 -8.88 -9.00
C VAL A 50 18.62 -10.22 -8.71
N PRO A 51 19.20 -11.39 -8.99
CA PRO A 51 18.45 -12.63 -9.19
C PRO A 51 17.60 -13.05 -7.99
N VAL A 52 18.21 -13.14 -6.79
CA VAL A 52 17.52 -13.57 -5.56
C VAL A 52 16.46 -12.54 -5.15
N LEU A 53 16.82 -11.26 -5.11
CA LEU A 53 15.90 -10.19 -4.71
C LEU A 53 14.77 -9.97 -5.72
N ASN A 54 15.02 -10.17 -7.01
CA ASN A 54 14.03 -10.12 -8.08
C ASN A 54 12.97 -11.22 -7.89
N ALA A 55 13.38 -12.43 -7.48
CA ALA A 55 12.44 -13.50 -7.15
C ALA A 55 11.55 -13.13 -5.95
N PHE A 56 12.14 -12.61 -4.87
CA PHE A 56 11.38 -12.11 -3.71
C PHE A 56 10.40 -11.00 -4.09
N SER A 57 10.85 -9.99 -4.85
CA SER A 57 9.98 -8.91 -5.32
C SER A 57 8.82 -9.43 -6.18
N LYS A 58 9.04 -10.45 -7.04
CA LYS A 58 7.95 -11.07 -7.81
C LYS A 58 6.91 -11.73 -6.92
N VAL A 59 7.34 -12.48 -5.90
CA VAL A 59 6.42 -13.14 -4.94
C VAL A 59 5.62 -12.09 -4.17
N TYR A 60 6.30 -11.06 -3.64
CA TYR A 60 5.67 -9.93 -2.97
C TYR A 60 4.59 -9.28 -3.85
N ILE A 61 4.95 -8.88 -5.07
CA ILE A 61 4.04 -8.21 -6.01
C ILE A 61 2.84 -9.12 -6.34
N SER A 62 3.10 -10.40 -6.61
CA SER A 62 2.05 -11.37 -6.93
C SER A 62 1.07 -11.56 -5.77
N PHE A 63 1.56 -11.64 -4.54
CA PHE A 63 0.71 -11.80 -3.36
C PHE A 63 -0.17 -10.56 -3.16
N PHE A 64 0.42 -9.37 -3.10
CA PHE A 64 -0.32 -8.15 -2.79
C PHE A 64 -1.26 -7.69 -3.90
N ARG A 65 -0.95 -7.95 -5.18
CA ARG A 65 -1.84 -7.63 -6.31
C ARG A 65 -2.84 -8.75 -6.62
N GLY A 66 -2.53 -9.98 -6.23
CA GLY A 66 -3.34 -11.16 -6.52
C GLY A 66 -4.35 -11.52 -5.42
N THR A 67 -4.28 -10.90 -4.24
CA THR A 67 -5.17 -11.17 -3.11
C THR A 67 -6.09 -9.98 -2.80
N PRO A 68 -7.36 -10.20 -2.42
CA PRO A 68 -8.24 -9.10 -2.04
C PRO A 68 -7.72 -8.34 -0.82
N ILE A 69 -7.78 -7.00 -0.86
CA ILE A 69 -7.32 -6.14 0.25
C ILE A 69 -8.02 -6.46 1.58
N LEU A 70 -9.29 -6.87 1.53
CA LEU A 70 -10.03 -7.27 2.74
C LEU A 70 -9.36 -8.47 3.43
N ILE A 71 -8.98 -9.50 2.65
CA ILE A 71 -8.27 -10.68 3.18
C ILE A 71 -6.92 -10.27 3.75
N GLN A 72 -6.20 -9.36 3.09
CA GLN A 72 -4.94 -8.84 3.61
C GLN A 72 -5.16 -8.13 4.96
N LEU A 73 -6.19 -7.30 5.10
CA LEU A 73 -6.51 -6.65 6.38
C LEU A 73 -6.78 -7.66 7.49
N PHE A 74 -7.53 -8.74 7.19
CA PHE A 74 -7.73 -9.83 8.15
C PHE A 74 -6.42 -10.52 8.54
N LEU A 75 -5.56 -10.83 7.57
CA LEU A 75 -4.27 -11.48 7.82
C LEU A 75 -3.35 -10.60 8.66
N PHE A 76 -3.27 -9.30 8.38
CA PHE A 76 -2.40 -8.39 9.12
C PHE A 76 -2.96 -8.01 10.48
N TYR A 77 -4.28 -7.88 10.63
CA TYR A 77 -4.87 -7.49 11.91
C TYR A 77 -4.99 -8.68 12.88
N TYR A 78 -5.36 -9.87 12.41
CA TYR A 78 -5.54 -11.05 13.26
C TYR A 78 -4.38 -12.04 13.17
N GLY A 79 -3.82 -12.26 11.99
CA GLY A 79 -2.78 -13.27 11.78
C GLY A 79 -1.38 -12.81 12.20
N LEU A 80 -0.95 -11.61 11.78
CA LEU A 80 0.39 -11.11 12.06
C LEU A 80 0.70 -11.02 13.56
N PRO A 81 -0.19 -10.51 14.45
CA PRO A 81 0.07 -10.52 15.88
C PRO A 81 0.30 -11.93 16.45
N GLU A 82 -0.48 -12.93 16.01
CA GLU A 82 -0.29 -14.32 16.46
C GLU A 82 1.04 -14.91 16.00
N LEU A 83 1.46 -14.62 14.76
CA LEU A 83 2.77 -15.01 14.26
C LEU A 83 3.92 -14.34 15.05
N LEU A 84 3.76 -13.06 15.39
CA LEU A 84 4.77 -12.30 16.13
C LEU A 84 4.89 -12.76 17.60
N LYS A 85 3.82 -13.27 18.20
CA LYS A 85 3.87 -13.89 19.53
C LYS A 85 4.82 -15.10 19.57
N LEU A 86 4.94 -15.86 18.48
CA LEU A 86 5.86 -17.01 18.39
C LEU A 86 7.33 -16.59 18.56
N VAL A 87 7.66 -15.34 18.24
CA VAL A 87 9.00 -14.75 18.41
C VAL A 87 9.04 -13.77 19.59
N HIS A 88 8.09 -13.88 20.53
CA HIS A 88 7.98 -13.07 21.75
C HIS A 88 7.77 -11.56 21.51
N ILE A 89 7.19 -11.19 20.37
CA ILE A 89 6.80 -9.81 20.07
C ILE A 89 5.29 -9.66 20.31
N ASP A 90 4.92 -8.92 21.36
CA ASP A 90 3.52 -8.65 21.69
C ASP A 90 3.00 -7.40 20.96
N MET A 91 2.06 -7.61 20.04
CA MET A 91 1.35 -6.54 19.32
C MET A 91 -0.11 -6.38 19.75
N SER A 92 -0.54 -7.04 20.83
CA SER A 92 -1.95 -7.04 21.28
C SER A 92 -2.46 -5.64 21.68
N ARG A 93 -1.55 -4.71 22.01
CA ARG A 93 -1.86 -3.32 22.36
C ARG A 93 -1.63 -2.33 21.22
N ALA A 94 -1.20 -2.79 20.05
CA ALA A 94 -0.94 -1.91 18.92
C ALA A 94 -2.25 -1.29 18.42
N PRO A 95 -2.28 0.03 18.10
CA PRO A 95 -3.48 0.66 17.57
C PRO A 95 -3.91 0.02 16.24
N VAL A 96 -5.22 -0.17 16.06
CA VAL A 96 -5.82 -0.72 14.81
C VAL A 96 -5.30 0.01 13.57
N MET A 97 -5.13 1.33 13.68
CA MET A 97 -4.66 2.18 12.60
C MET A 97 -3.27 1.79 12.07
N VAL A 98 -2.39 1.24 12.91
CA VAL A 98 -1.07 0.76 12.46
C VAL A 98 -1.22 -0.39 11.48
N PHE A 99 -2.09 -1.36 11.78
CA PHE A 99 -2.34 -2.50 10.90
C PHE A 99 -3.00 -2.06 9.59
N VAL A 100 -3.95 -1.13 9.66
CA VAL A 100 -4.60 -0.58 8.47
C VAL A 100 -3.58 0.11 7.57
N ILE A 101 -2.80 1.06 8.10
CA ILE A 101 -1.79 1.81 7.33
C ILE A 101 -0.71 0.86 6.78
N LEU A 102 -0.25 -0.11 7.58
CA LEU A 102 0.74 -1.09 7.13
C LEU A 102 0.19 -1.93 5.98
N THR A 103 -1.03 -2.47 6.11
CA THR A 103 -1.63 -3.33 5.09
C THR A 103 -1.86 -2.56 3.79
N TYR A 104 -2.52 -1.40 3.87
CA TYR A 104 -2.76 -0.56 2.69
C TYR A 104 -1.45 -0.04 2.09
N GLY A 105 -0.46 0.27 2.93
CA GLY A 105 0.87 0.71 2.49
C GLY A 105 1.61 -0.38 1.71
N LEU A 106 1.63 -1.62 2.22
CA LEU A 106 2.25 -2.75 1.51
C LEU A 106 1.50 -3.07 0.21
N HIS A 107 0.16 -3.12 0.25
CA HIS A 107 -0.66 -3.27 -0.95
C HIS A 107 -0.30 -2.20 -1.99
N THR A 108 -0.34 -0.92 -1.60
CA THR A 108 -0.01 0.22 -2.46
C THR A 108 1.43 0.12 -2.98
N GLY A 109 2.37 -0.32 -2.15
CA GLY A 109 3.77 -0.52 -2.54
C GLY A 109 3.95 -1.52 -3.68
N ALA A 110 3.13 -2.58 -3.73
CA ALA A 110 3.18 -3.51 -4.85
C ALA A 110 2.77 -2.85 -6.18
N PHE A 111 1.70 -2.05 -6.19
CA PHE A 111 1.29 -1.29 -7.39
C PHE A 111 2.31 -0.21 -7.75
N MET A 112 2.82 0.51 -6.74
CA MET A 112 3.81 1.57 -6.92
C MET A 112 5.12 1.02 -7.48
N SER A 113 5.56 -0.18 -7.07
CA SER A 113 6.77 -0.82 -7.60
C SER A 113 6.68 -1.09 -9.11
N GLU A 114 5.53 -1.53 -9.59
CA GLU A 114 5.31 -1.78 -11.01
C GLU A 114 5.11 -0.49 -11.80
N MET A 115 4.49 0.54 -11.20
CA MET A 115 4.43 1.88 -11.77
C MET A 115 5.82 2.47 -11.96
N ILE A 116 6.68 2.47 -10.92
CA ILE A 116 8.06 2.95 -11.00
C ILE A 116 8.84 2.18 -12.07
N ARG A 117 8.75 0.84 -12.07
CA ARG A 117 9.43 0.02 -13.07
C ARG A 117 8.99 0.36 -14.50
N ALA A 118 7.68 0.50 -14.71
CA ALA A 118 7.12 0.86 -16.01
C ALA A 118 7.56 2.26 -16.44
N SER A 119 7.53 3.25 -15.54
CA SER A 119 7.98 4.62 -15.80
C SER A 119 9.45 4.69 -16.17
N VAL A 120 10.34 3.98 -15.44
CA VAL A 120 11.77 3.95 -15.75
C VAL A 120 12.04 3.27 -17.09
N THR A 121 11.34 2.16 -17.37
CA THR A 121 11.52 1.40 -18.63
C THR A 121 10.94 2.13 -19.84
N ALA A 122 10.02 3.09 -19.63
CA ALA A 122 9.41 3.88 -20.70
C ALA A 122 10.35 4.97 -21.25
N VAL A 123 11.43 5.31 -20.54
CA VAL A 123 12.43 6.26 -21.03
C VAL A 123 13.28 5.60 -22.12
N ASP A 124 13.47 6.31 -23.24
CA ASP A 124 14.26 5.82 -24.37
C ASP A 124 15.71 5.52 -23.96
N ARG A 125 16.27 4.43 -24.50
CA ARG A 125 17.64 3.99 -24.16
C ARG A 125 18.69 5.03 -24.57
N GLY A 126 18.43 5.84 -25.59
CA GLY A 126 19.30 6.93 -26.02
C GLY A 126 19.54 7.98 -24.95
N GLN A 127 18.59 8.20 -24.03
CA GLN A 127 18.81 9.11 -22.88
C GLN A 127 19.86 8.54 -21.91
N VAL A 128 19.83 7.23 -21.69
CA VAL A 128 20.80 6.52 -20.84
C VAL A 128 22.17 6.49 -21.54
N GLU A 129 22.21 6.19 -22.83
CA GLU A 129 23.44 6.19 -23.64
C GLU A 129 24.09 7.58 -23.69
N ALA A 130 23.30 8.65 -23.87
CA ALA A 130 23.80 10.03 -23.86
C ALA A 130 24.39 10.43 -22.51
N ALA A 131 23.77 10.02 -21.39
CA ALA A 131 24.31 10.25 -20.06
C ALA A 131 25.68 9.56 -19.90
N TYR A 132 25.78 8.27 -20.23
CA TYR A 132 27.06 7.53 -20.18
C TYR A 132 28.14 8.11 -21.09
N ALA A 133 27.77 8.71 -22.23
CA ALA A 133 28.73 9.35 -23.14
C ALA A 133 29.33 10.65 -22.57
N TRP A 134 28.61 11.33 -21.66
CA TRP A 134 29.04 12.59 -21.04
C TRP A 134 29.71 12.42 -19.66
N GLY A 135 29.66 11.23 -19.06
CA GLY A 135 30.28 10.90 -17.77
C GLY A 135 29.29 10.85 -16.63
#